data_AF-A0A9X6U5I6-F1
#
_entry.id   AF-A0A9X6U5I6-F1
#
_cell.length_a   1.000
_cell.length_b   1.000
_cell.length_c   1.000
_cell.angle_alpha   90.00
_cell.angle_beta   90.00
_cell.angle_gamma   90.00
#
_symmetry.space_group_name_H-M   'P 1'
#
loop_
_entity.id
_entity.type
_entity.pdbx_description
1 polymer ?
#
loop_
_entity_poly.entity_id
_entity_poly.type
_entity_poly.pdbx_seq_one_letter_code
_entity_poly.pdbx_strand_id
1 'polypeptide(L)' 'MDTVKYLQHRYVFKNWELVNKEDFEHETIEYFDCTFNNEKVELKVSSDKTGHWTTFKVHKRLKGNEEWNYFDTFEKYID' A
#
# COMPACT_ATOMS: atom_id res chain seq x y z
N MET A 1 6.41 10.88 4.74
CA MET A 1 5.47 10.67 3.63
C MET A 1 4.22 9.99 4.18
N ASP A 2 3.03 10.51 3.87
CA ASP A 2 1.74 9.88 4.23
C ASP A 2 1.25 9.03 3.06
N THR A 3 1.73 7.79 2.98
CA THR A 3 1.39 6.82 1.92
C THR A 3 -0.11 6.60 1.81
N VAL A 4 -0.82 6.54 2.95
CA VAL A 4 -2.26 6.28 3.00
C VAL A 4 -3.04 7.34 2.25
N LYS A 5 -2.67 8.62 2.39
CA LYS A 5 -3.30 9.72 1.65
C LYS A 5 -3.24 9.51 0.14
N TYR A 6 -2.10 9.07 -0.39
CA TYR A 6 -1.95 8.83 -1.84
C TYR A 6 -2.76 7.62 -2.31
N LEU A 7 -2.81 6.57 -1.50
CA LEU A 7 -3.59 5.37 -1.80
C LEU A 7 -5.11 5.63 -1.75
N GLN A 8 -5.58 6.37 -0.75
CA GLN A 8 -7.01 6.72 -0.58
C GLN A 8 -7.56 7.59 -1.71
N HIS A 9 -6.72 8.43 -2.32
CA HIS A 9 -7.13 9.18 -3.51
C HIS A 9 -7.25 8.31 -4.76
N ARG A 10 -6.51 7.20 -4.84
CA ARG A 10 -6.47 6.32 -6.01
C ARG A 10 -7.50 5.21 -5.94
N TYR A 11 -7.75 4.67 -4.75
CA TYR A 11 -8.50 3.44 -4.57
C TYR A 11 -9.71 3.61 -3.63
N VAL A 12 -10.77 2.86 -3.91
CA VAL A 12 -12.03 2.89 -3.14
C VAL A 12 -12.06 1.95 -1.93
N PHE A 13 -10.89 1.54 -1.41
CA PHE A 13 -10.82 0.76 -0.16
C PHE A 13 -11.31 1.58 1.02
N LYS A 14 -11.91 0.91 2.00
CA LYS A 14 -12.43 1.51 3.24
C LYS A 14 -11.72 0.93 4.46
N ASN A 15 -11.85 1.61 5.61
CA ASN A 15 -11.34 1.14 6.91
C ASN A 15 -9.84 0.81 6.87
N TRP A 16 -9.02 1.74 6.37
CA TRP A 16 -7.57 1.57 6.29
C TRP A 16 -6.95 1.56 7.70
N GLU A 17 -6.32 0.44 8.05
CA GLU A 17 -5.59 0.29 9.30
C GLU A 17 -4.16 -0.15 8.99
N LEU A 18 -3.17 0.64 9.43
CA LEU A 18 -1.76 0.27 9.29
C LEU A 18 -1.43 -0.81 10.33
N VAL A 19 -1.14 -2.01 9.85
CA VAL A 19 -0.86 -3.19 10.69
C VAL A 19 0.63 -3.31 10.99
N ASN A 20 1.47 -3.06 9.98
CA ASN A 20 2.91 -3.15 10.12
C ASN A 20 3.61 -2.20 9.14
N LYS A 21 4.83 -1.81 9.50
CA LYS A 21 5.71 -0.99 8.67
C LYS A 21 7.14 -1.49 8.79
N GLU A 22 7.75 -1.76 7.65
CA GLU A 22 9.14 -2.16 7.51
C GLU A 22 9.91 -1.05 6.79
N ASP A 23 10.97 -0.55 7.42
CA ASP A 23 11.79 0.51 6.88
C ASP A 23 13.17 -0.04 6.46
N PHE A 24 13.44 0.01 5.16
CA PHE A 24 14.70 -0.36 4.56
C PHE A 24 15.48 0.89 4.12
N GLU A 25 16.72 0.71 3.65
CA GLU A 25 17.59 1.81 3.24
C GLU A 25 16.99 2.64 2.08
N HIS A 26 16.38 1.96 1.10
CA HIS A 26 15.86 2.61 -0.13
C HIS A 26 14.36 2.48 -0.32
N GLU A 27 13.67 1.71 0.53
CA GLU A 27 12.23 1.49 0.44
C GLU A 27 11.58 1.45 1.82
N THR A 28 10.29 1.72 1.85
CA THR A 28 9.39 1.42 2.96
C THR A 28 8.36 0.41 2.46
N ILE A 29 8.04 -0.58 3.28
CA ILE A 29 6.94 -1.50 3.03
C ILE A 29 5.90 -1.32 4.14
N GLU A 30 4.68 -0.94 3.77
CA GLU A 30 3.55 -0.76 4.68
C GLU A 30 2.47 -1.81 4.39
N TYR A 31 1.94 -2.39 5.46
CA TYR A 31 0.89 -3.40 5.41
C TYR A 31 -0.40 -2.84 5.99
N PHE A 32 -1.48 -2.89 5.21
CA PHE A 32 -2.77 -2.35 5.61
C PHE A 32 -3.86 -3.42 5.63
N ASP A 33 -4.67 -3.39 6.66
CA ASP A 33 -5.98 -4.04 6.66
C ASP A 33 -7.01 -3.06 6.08
N CYS A 34 -7.84 -3.54 5.16
CA CYS A 34 -8.83 -2.75 4.44
C CYS A 34 -10.11 -3.55 4.16
N THR A 35 -11.14 -2.86 3.68
CA THR A 35 -12.36 -3.45 3.12
C THR A 35 -12.53 -3.04 1.66
N PHE A 36 -12.78 -4.00 0.78
CA PHE A 36 -13.07 -3.79 -0.65
C PHE A 36 -14.26 -4.64 -1.05
N ASN A 37 -15.30 -4.04 -1.64
CA ASN A 37 -16.52 -4.77 -2.04
C ASN A 37 -17.11 -5.67 -0.92
N ASN A 38 -17.13 -5.16 0.32
CA ASN A 38 -17.56 -5.88 1.53
C ASN A 38 -16.68 -7.08 1.95
N GLU A 39 -15.51 -7.27 1.34
CA GLU A 39 -14.54 -8.29 1.74
C GLU A 39 -13.40 -7.66 2.53
N LYS A 40 -12.90 -8.39 3.55
CA LYS A 40 -11.68 -8.02 4.26
C LYS A 40 -10.46 -8.37 3.41
N VAL A 41 -9.65 -7.37 3.14
CA VAL A 41 -8.48 -7.49 2.26
C VAL A 41 -7.26 -6.93 2.98
N GLU A 42 -6.12 -7.49 2.66
CA GLU A 42 -4.83 -7.02 3.14
C GLU A 42 -4.07 -6.43 1.94
N LEU A 43 -3.40 -5.31 2.17
CA LEU A 43 -2.58 -4.63 1.18
C LEU A 43 -1.12 -4.63 1.66
N LYS A 44 -0.21 -4.88 0.73
CA LYS A 44 1.23 -4.68 0.90
C LYS A 44 1.66 -3.62 -0.08
N VAL A 45 2.20 -2.52 0.44
CA VAL A 45 2.58 -1.35 -0.35
C VAL A 45 4.05 -1.09 -0.16
N SER A 46 4.83 -1.28 -1.21
CA SER A 46 6.25 -0.87 -1.24
C SER A 46 6.35 0.51 -1.86
N SER A 47 7.13 1.39 -1.25
CA SER A 47 7.38 2.76 -1.72
C SER A 47 8.85 3.12 -1.65
N ASP A 48 9.39 3.65 -2.75
CA ASP A 48 10.78 4.14 -2.83
C ASP A 48 10.99 5.39 -1.94
N LYS A 49 12.16 5.49 -1.30
CA LYS A 49 12.54 6.61 -0.42
C LYS A 49 13.33 7.73 -1.10
N THR A 50 13.64 7.59 -2.39
CA THR A 50 14.63 8.45 -3.06
C THR A 50 13.98 9.50 -3.96
N GLY A 51 14.40 10.76 -3.78
CA GLY A 51 13.96 11.88 -4.61
C GLY A 51 12.52 12.34 -4.32
N HIS A 52 12.00 13.18 -5.21
CA HIS A 52 10.64 13.71 -5.12
C HIS A 52 9.59 12.84 -5.83
N TRP A 53 10.03 11.83 -6.57
CA TRP A 53 9.14 10.88 -7.25
C TRP A 53 9.25 9.54 -6.57
N THR A 54 8.12 9.04 -6.06
CA THR A 54 8.05 7.74 -5.41
C THR A 54 7.22 6.78 -6.26
N THR A 55 7.78 5.60 -6.51
CA THR A 55 7.03 4.46 -7.07
C THR A 55 6.33 3.73 -5.95
N PHE A 56 5.03 3.52 -6.07
CA PHE A 56 4.24 2.66 -5.19
C PHE A 56 3.92 1.35 -5.90
N LYS A 57 4.30 0.23 -5.29
CA LYS A 57 3.93 -1.12 -5.74
C LYS A 57 2.93 -1.71 -4.76
N VAL A 58 1.73 -2.00 -5.24
CA VAL A 58 0.62 -2.48 -4.41
C VAL A 58 0.35 -3.94 -4.73
N HIS A 59 0.36 -4.76 -3.69
CA HIS A 59 -0.13 -6.14 -3.71
C HIS A 59 -1.34 -6.25 -2.81
N LYS A 60 -2.23 -7.19 -3.14
CA LYS A 60 -3.48 -7.45 -2.43
C LYS A 60 -3.63 -8.94 -2.18
N ARG A 61 -4.26 -9.29 -1.06
CA ARG A 61 -4.82 -10.62 -0.83
C ARG A 61 -6.10 -10.54 0.00
N LEU A 62 -6.89 -11.61 0.01
CA LEU A 62 -7.96 -11.77 0.98
C LEU A 62 -7.35 -12.06 2.35
N LYS A 63 -8.01 -11.58 3.41
CA LYS A 63 -7.52 -11.78 4.78
C LYS A 63 -7.35 -13.28 5.09
N GLY A 64 -6.15 -13.67 5.52
CA GLY A 64 -5.80 -15.05 5.83
C GLY A 64 -5.28 -15.89 4.65
N ASN A 65 -5.28 -15.36 3.42
CA ASN A 65 -4.59 -16.02 2.31
C ASN A 65 -3.07 -15.86 2.47
N GLU A 66 -2.31 -16.88 2.09
CA GLU A 66 -0.83 -16.82 2.18
C GLU A 66 -0.24 -16.01 1.02
N GLU A 67 -0.78 -16.15 -0.18
CA GLU A 67 -0.22 -15.57 -1.40
C GLU A 67 -0.63 -14.10 -1.61
N TRP A 68 0.37 -13.27 -1.90
CA TRP A 68 0.19 -11.88 -2.30
C TRP A 68 0.04 -11.77 -3.81
N ASN A 69 -1.05 -11.16 -4.27
CA ASN A 69 -1.31 -10.95 -5.69
C ASN A 69 -0.92 -9.53 -6.08
N TYR A 70 -0.24 -9.39 -7.21
CA TYR A 70 0.00 -8.07 -7.80
C TYR A 70 -1.34 -7.36 -8.05
N PHE A 71 -1.42 -6.09 -7.65
CA PHE A 71 -2.62 -5.28 -7.86
C PHE A 71 -2.36 -4.12 -8.80
N ASP A 72 -1.35 -3.29 -8.51
CA ASP A 72 -1.06 -2.10 -9.30
C ASP A 72 0.35 -1.53 -9.01
N THR A 73 0.86 -0.70 -9.92
CA THR A 73 2.06 0.12 -9.74
C THR A 73 1.82 1.52 -10.28
N PHE A 74 2.18 2.54 -9.51
CA PHE A 74 2.05 3.93 -9.95
C PHE A 74 3.11 4.82 -9.33
N GLU A 75 3.45 5.91 -10.02
CA GLU A 75 4.37 6.93 -9.52
C GLU A 75 3.60 8.15 -9.03
N LYS A 76 4.12 8.80 -7.99
CA LYS A 76 3.56 10.05 -7.48
C LYS A 76 4.68 10.99 -7.05
N TYR A 77 4.55 12.25 -7.47
CA TYR A 77 5.35 13.32 -6.90
C TYR A 77 4.93 13.54 -5.45
N ILE A 78 5.91 13.42 -4.54
CA ILE A 78 5.79 13.68 -3.12
C ILE A 78 6.59 14.95 -2.80
N ASP A 79 5.88 15.93 -2.23
CA ASP A 79 6.46 17.17 -1.72
C ASP A 79 6.87 17.01 -0.25
#